data_AF-A0A4R2DJU4-F1
#
_entry.id   AF-A0A4R2DJU4-F1
#
_cell.length_a   1.000
_cell.length_b   1.000
_cell.length_c   1.000
_cell.angle_alpha   90.00
_cell.angle_beta   90.00
_cell.angle_gamma   90.00
#
_symmetry.space_group_name_H-M   'P 1'
#
loop_
_entity.id
_entity.type
_entity.pdbx_description
1 polymer ?
#
loop_
_entity_poly.entity_id
_entity_poly.type
_entity_poly.pdbx_seq_one_letter_code
_entity_poly.pdbx_strand_id
1 'polypeptide(L)'
;MALAVCLLFDSRADRAVRTLWGRLEDAGIPTLLTHTHCRHVPHLSYAVLRTYDTDRVLAVLDALPEADPIPLRLDAVGLFRRGRASLIPAPTADLLVRQERVVRAVEGIGAELHRHYRPRSWTPHCSLSPRTRRDELPRLTAAVYDVLPLEATVVRAALIDTVTGEHRRLRTLP
;
A
#
# COMPACT_ATOMS: atom_id res chain seq x y z
N MET A 1 11.05 -9.50 10.46
CA MET A 1 10.26 -9.73 9.23
C MET A 1 8.90 -9.09 9.41
N ALA A 2 8.24 -8.68 8.34
CA ALA A 2 6.89 -8.13 8.42
C ALA A 2 6.07 -8.62 7.22
N LEU A 3 4.79 -8.91 7.48
CA LEU A 3 3.84 -9.38 6.47
C LEU A 3 2.75 -8.33 6.29
N ALA A 4 2.59 -7.84 5.08
CA ALA A 4 1.59 -6.82 4.77
C ALA A 4 0.35 -7.46 4.10
N VAL A 5 -0.84 -7.02 4.50
CA VAL A 5 -2.08 -7.27 3.78
C VAL A 5 -2.29 -6.09 2.83
N CYS A 6 -2.10 -6.33 1.54
CA CYS A 6 -2.02 -5.29 0.53
C CYS A 6 -3.18 -5.38 -0.46
N LEU A 7 -3.81 -4.24 -0.72
CA LEU A 7 -4.71 -4.00 -1.85
C LEU A 7 -3.89 -3.66 -3.08
N LEU A 8 -4.14 -4.35 -4.18
CA LEU A 8 -3.47 -4.12 -5.45
C LEU A 8 -4.44 -3.51 -6.46
N PHE A 9 -3.92 -2.54 -7.22
CA PHE A 9 -4.71 -1.78 -8.17
C PHE A 9 -4.89 -2.53 -9.50
N ASP A 10 -5.79 -2.02 -10.33
CA ASP A 10 -5.92 -2.40 -11.72
C ASP A 10 -4.63 -2.13 -12.52
N SER A 11 -4.56 -2.72 -13.72
CA SER A 11 -3.37 -2.64 -14.57
C SER A 11 -3.03 -1.24 -15.07
N ARG A 12 -4.01 -0.33 -15.17
CA ARG A 12 -3.78 1.05 -15.61
C ARG A 12 -3.09 1.82 -14.50
N ALA A 13 -3.63 1.76 -13.28
CA ALA A 13 -3.06 2.42 -12.11
C ALA A 13 -1.69 1.85 -11.74
N ASP A 14 -1.50 0.52 -11.78
CA ASP A 14 -0.20 -0.13 -11.55
C ASP A 14 0.87 0.43 -12.51
N ARG A 15 0.59 0.46 -13.81
CA ARG A 15 1.52 1.02 -14.80
C ARG A 15 1.80 2.51 -14.56
N ALA A 16 0.79 3.30 -14.24
CA ALA A 16 0.97 4.73 -13.98
C ALA A 16 1.89 4.99 -12.79
N VAL A 17 1.74 4.25 -11.68
CA VAL A 17 2.62 4.37 -10.52
C VAL A 17 4.04 3.91 -10.84
N ARG A 18 4.21 2.81 -11.59
CA ARG A 18 5.55 2.36 -12.01
C ARG A 18 6.25 3.36 -12.94
N THR A 19 5.52 3.98 -13.85
CA THR A 19 6.04 5.05 -14.71
C THR A 19 6.46 6.27 -13.87
N LEU A 20 5.64 6.66 -12.89
CA LEU A 20 5.99 7.73 -11.95
C LEU A 20 7.24 7.37 -11.14
N TRP A 21 7.35 6.12 -10.66
CA TRP A 21 8.56 5.67 -10.00
C TRP A 21 9.79 5.81 -10.92
N GLY A 22 9.70 5.40 -12.18
CA GLY A 22 10.79 5.54 -13.15
C GLY A 22 11.23 6.98 -13.34
N ARG A 23 10.26 7.90 -13.55
CA ARG A 23 10.54 9.34 -13.68
C ARG A 23 11.23 9.94 -12.44
N LEU A 24 10.85 9.48 -11.25
CA LEU A 24 11.48 9.91 -10.01
C LEU A 24 12.92 9.38 -9.90
N GLU A 25 13.16 8.12 -10.28
CA GLU A 25 14.52 7.55 -10.30
C GLU A 25 15.42 8.25 -11.33
N ASP A 26 14.90 8.57 -12.52
CA ASP A 26 15.61 9.38 -13.54
C ASP A 26 15.98 10.77 -13.01
N ALA A 27 15.16 11.34 -12.12
CA ALA A 27 15.43 12.60 -11.43
C ALA A 27 16.36 12.46 -10.20
N GLY A 28 16.89 11.26 -9.93
CA GLY A 28 17.78 10.94 -8.82
C GLY A 28 17.08 10.71 -7.49
N ILE A 29 15.75 10.56 -7.47
CA ILE A 29 14.96 10.33 -6.26
C ILE A 29 14.70 8.82 -6.14
N PRO A 30 15.15 8.15 -5.06
CA PRO A 30 14.99 6.71 -4.94
C PRO A 30 13.52 6.33 -4.77
N THR A 31 13.09 5.23 -5.41
CA THR A 31 11.71 4.74 -5.35
C THR A 31 11.65 3.27 -4.97
N LEU A 32 10.46 2.69 -5.00
CA LEU A 32 10.27 1.26 -4.77
C LEU A 32 10.65 0.38 -5.98
N LEU A 33 10.92 0.93 -7.17
CA LEU A 33 11.39 0.12 -8.31
C LEU A 33 12.70 -0.60 -7.99
N THR A 34 13.67 0.14 -7.43
CA THR A 34 15.00 -0.39 -7.11
C THR A 34 15.23 -0.61 -5.61
N HIS A 35 14.20 -0.41 -4.78
CA HIS A 35 14.34 -0.59 -3.33
C HIS A 35 14.43 -2.07 -2.93
N THR A 36 15.31 -2.36 -1.97
CA THR A 36 15.50 -3.67 -1.31
C THR A 36 15.62 -4.85 -2.28
N HIS A 37 14.50 -5.53 -2.56
CA HIS A 37 14.42 -6.74 -3.37
C HIS A 37 13.94 -6.48 -4.81
N CYS A 38 13.64 -5.23 -5.18
CA CYS A 38 13.19 -4.82 -6.53
C CYS A 38 11.91 -5.53 -7.02
N ARG A 39 11.13 -6.12 -6.11
CA ARG A 39 9.88 -6.84 -6.40
C ARG A 39 8.63 -6.09 -5.91
N HIS A 40 8.78 -4.83 -5.51
CA HIS A 40 7.66 -4.02 -5.04
C HIS A 40 6.61 -3.85 -6.13
N VAL A 41 5.36 -3.87 -5.71
CA VAL A 41 4.17 -3.59 -6.54
C VAL A 41 3.47 -2.35 -6.01
N PRO A 42 2.92 -1.48 -6.86
CA PRO A 42 2.00 -0.43 -6.43
C PRO A 42 0.83 -1.01 -5.63
N HIS A 43 0.68 -0.56 -4.39
CA HIS A 43 -0.33 -1.10 -3.49
C HIS A 43 -0.72 -0.08 -2.41
N LEU A 44 -1.81 -0.39 -1.72
CA LEU A 44 -2.24 0.23 -0.47
C LEU A 44 -2.30 -0.87 0.60
N SER A 45 -1.62 -0.66 1.73
CA SER A 45 -1.58 -1.65 2.82
C SER A 45 -2.74 -1.43 3.82
N TYR A 46 -3.59 -2.45 4.01
CA TYR A 46 -4.58 -2.48 5.09
C TYR A 46 -3.94 -2.74 6.45
N ALA A 47 -3.03 -3.69 6.50
CA ALA A 47 -2.36 -4.12 7.73
C ALA A 47 -0.90 -4.46 7.45
N VAL A 48 -0.04 -4.26 8.45
CA VAL A 48 1.34 -4.77 8.45
C VAL A 48 1.56 -5.46 9.78
N LEU A 49 1.89 -6.75 9.75
CA LEU A 49 2.04 -7.62 10.91
C LEU A 49 3.51 -7.72 11.29
N ARG A 50 3.81 -7.67 12.59
CA ARG A 50 5.16 -7.80 13.16
C ARG A 50 5.45 -9.20 13.67
N THR A 51 4.42 -9.84 14.22
CA THR A 51 4.43 -11.20 14.73
C THR A 51 3.19 -11.89 14.19
N TYR A 52 3.35 -13.03 13.52
CA TYR A 52 2.28 -13.67 12.77
C TYR A 52 2.62 -15.13 12.45
N ASP A 53 1.58 -15.90 12.15
CA ASP A 53 1.67 -17.18 11.45
C ASP A 53 1.05 -16.99 10.06
N THR A 54 1.85 -17.18 9.01
CA THR A 54 1.45 -16.86 7.64
C THR A 54 0.24 -17.66 7.16
N ASP A 55 0.17 -18.94 7.49
CA ASP A 55 -0.90 -19.83 7.00
C ASP A 55 -2.20 -19.57 7.75
N ARG A 56 -2.14 -19.27 9.06
CA ARG A 56 -3.31 -18.82 9.83
C ARG A 56 -3.83 -17.47 9.35
N VAL A 57 -2.94 -16.53 9.01
CA VAL A 57 -3.32 -15.23 8.45
C VAL A 57 -3.99 -15.40 7.08
N LEU A 58 -3.42 -16.24 6.21
CA LEU A 58 -4.04 -16.54 4.92
C LEU A 58 -5.44 -17.15 5.10
N ALA A 59 -5.56 -18.16 5.96
CA ALA A 59 -6.83 -18.84 6.21
C ALA A 59 -7.92 -17.92 6.77
N VAL A 60 -7.59 -17.04 7.73
CA VAL A 60 -8.60 -16.13 8.32
C VAL A 60 -9.05 -15.06 7.32
N LEU A 61 -8.14 -14.58 6.47
CA LEU A 61 -8.46 -13.57 5.46
C LEU A 61 -9.23 -14.17 4.28
N ASP A 62 -8.88 -15.38 3.83
CA ASP A 62 -9.62 -16.10 2.79
C ASP A 62 -11.05 -16.48 3.22
N ALA A 63 -11.32 -16.50 4.53
CA ALA A 63 -12.66 -16.73 5.09
C ALA A 63 -13.50 -15.46 5.22
N LEU A 64 -12.94 -14.27 4.98
CA LEU A 64 -13.71 -13.02 4.95
C LEU A 64 -14.58 -12.97 3.69
N PRO A 65 -15.79 -12.36 3.77
CA PRO A 65 -16.68 -12.29 2.63
C PRO A 65 -16.05 -11.50 1.48
N GLU A 66 -16.25 -11.98 0.26
CA GLU A 66 -15.91 -11.24 -0.95
C GLU A 66 -16.68 -9.92 -0.97
N ALA A 67 -15.98 -8.84 -1.35
CA ALA A 67 -16.59 -7.54 -1.51
C ALA A 67 -16.18 -6.92 -2.85
N ASP A 68 -17.01 -6.00 -3.35
CA ASP A 68 -16.84 -5.42 -4.68
C ASP A 68 -15.51 -4.65 -4.80
N PRO A 69 -14.96 -4.53 -6.03
CA PRO A 69 -13.82 -3.67 -6.31
C PRO A 69 -14.02 -2.24 -5.79
N ILE A 70 -12.96 -1.65 -5.24
CA ILE A 70 -13.04 -0.33 -4.59
C ILE A 70 -12.44 0.73 -5.54
N PRO A 71 -13.22 1.68 -6.05
CA PRO A 71 -12.67 2.84 -6.75
C PRO A 71 -11.96 3.75 -5.74
N LEU A 72 -10.74 4.16 -6.09
CA LEU A 72 -9.89 5.07 -5.34
C LEU A 72 -9.44 6.21 -6.25
N ARG A 73 -9.55 7.43 -5.73
CA ARG A 73 -8.98 8.62 -6.34
C ARG A 73 -7.80 9.09 -5.49
N LEU A 74 -6.58 8.98 -6.02
CA LEU A 74 -5.37 9.46 -5.38
C LEU A 74 -5.08 10.87 -5.90
N ASP A 75 -5.34 11.87 -5.06
CA ASP A 75 -5.36 13.30 -5.47
C ASP A 75 -4.41 14.16 -4.64
N ALA A 76 -3.62 13.55 -3.75
CA ALA A 76 -2.70 14.27 -2.87
C ALA A 76 -1.37 13.54 -2.71
N VAL A 77 -0.33 14.30 -2.41
CA VAL A 77 0.99 13.80 -2.01
C VAL A 77 1.18 14.00 -0.52
N GLY A 78 1.55 12.92 0.17
CA GLY A 78 1.82 12.92 1.61
C GLY A 78 3.30 12.70 1.90
N LEU A 79 3.82 13.46 2.87
CA LEU A 79 5.15 13.27 3.43
C LEU A 79 5.05 12.70 4.84
N PHE A 80 5.68 11.56 5.07
CA PHE A 80 5.81 10.93 6.37
C PHE A 80 7.22 11.14 6.94
N ARG A 81 7.35 10.92 8.26
CA ARG A 81 8.63 11.03 8.99
C ARG A 81 9.75 10.26 8.27
N ARG A 82 10.99 10.79 8.33
CA ARG A 82 12.17 10.21 7.67
C ARG A 82 12.13 10.27 6.13
N GLY A 83 11.40 11.24 5.58
CA GLY A 83 11.40 11.54 4.15
C GLY A 83 10.61 10.57 3.29
N ARG A 84 9.69 9.76 3.85
CA ARG A 84 8.86 8.89 3.03
C ARG A 84 7.82 9.72 2.29
N ALA A 85 7.69 9.55 0.98
CA ALA A 85 6.69 10.23 0.17
C ALA A 85 5.72 9.21 -0.44
N SER A 86 4.43 9.54 -0.50
CA SER A 86 3.37 8.65 -0.98
C SER A 86 2.24 9.42 -1.65
N LEU A 87 1.51 8.77 -2.55
CA LEU A 87 0.19 9.21 -2.99
C LEU A 87 -0.85 8.89 -1.91
N ILE A 88 -1.77 9.82 -1.67
CA ILE A 88 -2.84 9.69 -0.67
C ILE A 88 -4.19 9.62 -1.39
N PRO A 89 -4.94 8.51 -1.24
CA PRO A 89 -6.32 8.42 -1.71
C PRO A 89 -7.25 9.26 -0.84
N ALA A 90 -8.35 9.73 -1.42
CA ALA A 90 -9.50 10.17 -0.65
C ALA A 90 -10.02 8.98 0.20
N PRO A 91 -10.08 9.09 1.54
CA PRO A 91 -10.59 8.01 2.36
C PRO A 91 -12.11 7.87 2.16
N THR A 92 -12.58 6.65 1.89
CA THR A 92 -14.01 6.34 1.81
C THR A 92 -14.45 5.55 3.05
N ALA A 93 -15.72 5.65 3.42
CA ALA A 93 -16.26 4.88 4.55
C ALA A 93 -16.08 3.36 4.33
N ASP A 94 -16.31 2.88 3.10
CA ASP A 94 -16.12 1.48 2.73
C ASP A 94 -14.66 1.03 2.93
N LEU A 95 -13.68 1.82 2.49
CA LEU A 95 -12.25 1.53 2.67
C LEU A 95 -11.89 1.39 4.16
N LEU A 96 -12.41 2.28 5.01
CA LEU A 96 -12.15 2.27 6.46
C LEU A 96 -12.80 1.06 7.13
N VAL A 97 -14.06 0.74 6.80
CA VAL A 97 -14.78 -0.42 7.37
C VAL A 97 -14.10 -1.73 7.02
N ARG A 98 -13.67 -1.91 5.76
CA ARG A 98 -12.94 -3.11 5.34
C ARG A 98 -11.58 -3.23 6.02
N GLN A 99 -10.86 -2.12 6.16
CA GLN A 99 -9.60 -2.12 6.91
C GLN A 99 -9.78 -2.55 8.36
N GLU A 100 -10.81 -2.05 9.05
CA GLU A 100 -11.13 -2.47 10.41
C GLU A 100 -11.49 -3.95 10.49
N ARG A 101 -12.24 -4.48 9.52
CA ARG A 101 -12.59 -5.90 9.44
C ARG A 101 -11.34 -6.77 9.32
N VAL A 102 -10.43 -6.42 8.41
CA VAL A 102 -9.15 -7.11 8.21
C VAL A 102 -8.32 -7.07 9.49
N VAL A 103 -8.21 -5.91 10.14
CA VAL A 103 -7.46 -5.78 11.41
C VAL A 103 -8.07 -6.66 12.50
N ARG A 104 -9.39 -6.64 12.70
CA ARG A 104 -10.05 -7.47 13.71
C ARG A 104 -9.84 -8.96 13.45
N ALA A 105 -9.88 -9.38 12.19
CA ALA A 105 -9.66 -10.77 11.80
C ALA A 105 -8.25 -11.26 12.14
N VAL A 106 -7.21 -10.49 11.79
CA VAL A 106 -5.82 -10.88 12.08
C VAL A 106 -5.46 -10.76 13.56
N GLU A 107 -5.96 -9.75 14.27
CA GLU A 107 -5.75 -9.65 15.73
C GLU A 107 -6.50 -10.77 16.48
N GLY A 108 -7.67 -11.19 16.00
CA GLY A 108 -8.45 -12.29 16.59
C GLY A 108 -7.75 -13.65 16.59
N ILE A 109 -6.78 -13.86 15.70
CA ILE A 109 -5.91 -15.06 15.69
C ILE A 109 -4.58 -14.85 16.42
N GLY A 110 -4.37 -13.70 17.04
CA GLY A 110 -3.18 -13.35 17.82
C GLY A 110 -2.05 -12.70 17.04
N ALA A 111 -2.26 -12.23 15.80
CA ALA A 111 -1.23 -11.51 15.06
C ALA A 111 -1.00 -10.11 15.65
N GLU A 112 0.26 -9.67 15.71
CA GLU A 112 0.63 -8.35 16.22
C GLU A 112 0.67 -7.32 15.09
N LEU A 113 -0.27 -6.38 15.11
CA LEU A 113 -0.32 -5.29 14.14
C LEU A 113 0.71 -4.20 14.42
N HIS A 114 1.35 -3.72 13.36
CA HIS A 114 2.22 -2.54 13.42
C HIS A 114 1.39 -1.28 13.74
N ARG A 115 1.85 -0.48 14.72
CA ARG A 115 1.11 0.68 15.27
C ARG A 115 0.54 1.67 14.24
N HIS A 116 1.21 1.87 13.10
CA HIS A 116 0.76 2.80 12.04
C HIS A 116 -0.40 2.26 11.19
N TYR A 117 -0.78 1.00 11.38
CA TYR A 117 -1.90 0.37 10.70
C TYR A 117 -3.08 0.12 11.65
N ARG A 118 -2.99 0.55 12.91
CA ARG A 118 -4.14 0.51 13.81
C ARG A 118 -5.25 1.43 13.32
N PRO A 119 -6.52 1.02 13.44
CA PRO A 119 -7.66 1.91 13.22
C PRO A 119 -7.47 3.23 13.97
N ARG A 120 -7.95 4.33 13.40
CA ARG A 120 -7.76 5.73 13.88
C ARG A 120 -6.34 6.31 13.75
N SER A 121 -5.31 5.48 13.61
CA SER A 121 -3.91 5.94 13.35
C SER A 121 -3.46 5.67 11.92
N TRP A 122 -4.21 4.86 11.18
CA TRP A 122 -3.92 4.49 9.81
C TRP A 122 -4.19 5.64 8.84
N THR A 123 -3.22 5.87 7.95
CA THR A 123 -3.38 6.74 6.79
C THR A 123 -3.27 5.88 5.55
N PRO A 124 -4.33 5.73 4.73
CA PRO A 124 -4.22 5.00 3.48
C PRO A 124 -3.23 5.72 2.56
N HIS A 125 -2.34 4.98 1.91
CA HIS A 125 -1.33 5.55 1.04
C HIS A 125 -0.77 4.52 0.04
N CYS A 126 -0.29 5.02 -1.11
CA CYS A 126 0.55 4.27 -2.04
C CYS A 126 1.96 4.87 -2.05
N SER A 127 2.96 4.09 -1.65
CA SER A 127 4.33 4.57 -1.48
C SER A 127 4.99 4.97 -2.81
N LEU A 128 5.65 6.13 -2.83
CA LEU A 128 6.43 6.62 -3.98
C LEU A 128 7.93 6.48 -3.72
N SER A 129 8.39 7.10 -2.63
CA SER A 129 9.80 7.14 -2.27
C SER A 129 9.98 6.75 -0.81
N PRO A 130 10.86 5.77 -0.50
CA PRO A 130 11.16 5.42 0.88
C PRO A 130 12.01 6.49 1.58
N ARG A 131 12.66 7.37 0.81
CA ARG A 131 13.53 8.43 1.32
C ARG A 131 13.72 9.53 0.28
N THR A 132 13.01 10.64 0.47
CA THR A 132 13.15 11.90 -0.25
C THR A 132 13.85 12.92 0.64
N ARG A 133 14.88 13.57 0.11
CA ARG A 133 15.59 14.68 0.75
C ARG A 133 14.78 15.97 0.59
N ARG A 134 15.05 16.97 1.44
CA ARG A 134 14.28 18.23 1.45
C ARG A 134 14.42 19.01 0.14
N ASP A 135 15.61 19.01 -0.44
CA ASP A 135 15.97 19.65 -1.72
C ASP A 135 15.42 18.90 -2.96
N GLU A 136 14.96 17.66 -2.78
CA GLU A 136 14.29 16.87 -3.82
C GLU A 136 12.78 17.14 -3.90
N LEU A 137 12.18 17.75 -2.86
CA LEU A 137 10.74 17.94 -2.77
C LEU A 137 10.12 18.65 -3.99
N PRO A 138 10.68 19.76 -4.52
CA PRO A 138 10.10 20.41 -5.70
C PRO A 138 10.01 19.49 -6.93
N ARG A 139 11.05 18.69 -7.17
CA ARG A 139 11.09 17.71 -8.27
C ARG A 139 10.09 16.59 -8.05
N LEU A 140 10.01 16.06 -6.83
CA LEU A 140 9.02 15.05 -6.46
C LEU A 140 7.60 15.56 -6.69
N THR A 141 7.27 16.74 -6.18
CA THR A 141 5.92 17.29 -6.27
C THR A 141 5.54 17.64 -7.70
N ALA A 142 6.47 18.14 -8.52
CA ALA A 142 6.23 18.40 -9.94
C ALA A 142 5.89 17.10 -10.71
N ALA A 143 6.71 16.05 -10.53
CA ALA A 143 6.47 14.76 -11.18
C ALA A 143 5.13 14.12 -10.75
N VAL A 144 4.73 14.30 -9.48
CA VAL A 144 3.44 13.84 -8.98
C VAL A 144 2.30 14.67 -9.56
N TYR A 145 2.42 16.00 -9.61
CA TYR A 145 1.37 16.88 -10.13
C TYR A 145 0.95 16.53 -11.56
N ASP A 146 1.90 16.12 -12.40
CA ASP A 146 1.66 15.70 -13.79
C ASP A 146 0.79 14.43 -13.93
N VAL A 147 0.55 13.69 -12.84
CA VAL A 147 -0.25 12.46 -12.84
C VAL A 147 -1.51 12.53 -11.99
N LEU A 148 -1.71 13.60 -11.21
CA LEU A 148 -2.89 13.76 -10.37
C LEU A 148 -4.08 14.29 -11.19
N PRO A 149 -5.33 13.85 -10.90
CA PRO A 149 -5.65 12.73 -10.03
C PRO A 149 -5.27 11.39 -10.68
N LEU A 150 -4.75 10.46 -9.87
CA LEU A 150 -4.61 9.06 -10.29
C LEU A 150 -5.87 8.29 -9.88
N GLU A 151 -6.69 7.95 -10.87
CA GLU A 151 -7.82 7.04 -10.69
C GLU A 151 -7.32 5.58 -10.67
N ALA A 152 -7.75 4.82 -9.68
CA ALA A 152 -7.38 3.42 -9.49
C ALA A 152 -8.58 2.61 -8.97
N THR A 153 -8.69 1.36 -9.38
CA THR A 153 -9.62 0.40 -8.79
C THR A 153 -8.84 -0.69 -8.08
N VAL A 154 -9.16 -0.93 -6.81
CA VAL A 154 -8.66 -2.11 -6.10
C VAL A 154 -9.41 -3.33 -6.59
N VAL A 155 -8.69 -4.28 -7.18
CA VAL A 155 -9.29 -5.47 -7.83
C VAL A 155 -8.87 -6.79 -7.18
N ARG A 156 -7.90 -6.75 -6.27
CA ARG A 156 -7.37 -7.94 -5.58
C ARG A 156 -6.65 -7.55 -4.31
N ALA A 157 -6.54 -8.51 -3.39
CA ALA A 157 -5.69 -8.42 -2.21
C ALA A 157 -4.63 -9.52 -2.19
N ALA A 158 -3.52 -9.26 -1.50
CA ALA A 158 -2.41 -10.21 -1.35
C ALA A 158 -1.70 -10.02 -0.01
N LEU A 159 -1.14 -11.10 0.50
CA LEU A 159 -0.09 -11.07 1.52
C LEU A 159 1.26 -10.81 0.85
N ILE A 160 2.01 -9.85 1.35
CA ILE A 160 3.33 -9.47 0.84
C ILE A 160 4.34 -9.52 1.97
N ASP A 161 5.36 -10.37 1.85
CA ASP A 161 6.52 -10.32 2.75
C ASP A 161 7.37 -9.09 2.38
N THR A 162 7.53 -8.16 3.33
CA THR A 162 8.19 -6.87 3.05
C THR A 162 9.71 -6.97 2.94
N VAL A 163 10.30 -8.13 3.23
CA VAL A 163 11.75 -8.39 3.17
C VAL A 163 12.09 -9.08 1.85
N THR A 164 11.30 -10.05 1.42
CA THR A 164 11.58 -10.86 0.21
C THR A 164 10.82 -10.38 -1.03
N GLY A 165 9.70 -9.67 -0.84
CA GLY A 165 8.77 -9.33 -1.91
C GLY A 165 8.01 -10.54 -2.47
N GLU A 166 7.93 -11.64 -1.71
CA GLU A 166 7.07 -12.76 -2.07
C GLU A 166 5.61 -12.42 -1.81
N HIS A 167 4.75 -12.72 -2.79
CA HIS A 167 3.33 -12.39 -2.74
C HIS A 167 2.50 -13.67 -2.75
N ARG A 168 1.51 -13.77 -1.84
CA ARG A 168 0.45 -14.78 -1.90
C ARG A 168 -0.88 -14.08 -2.08
N ARG A 169 -1.57 -14.38 -3.19
CA ARG A 169 -2.88 -13.81 -3.49
C ARG A 169 -3.92 -14.33 -2.48
N LEU A 170 -4.76 -13.44 -1.98
CA LEU A 170 -5.96 -13.81 -1.23
C LEU A 170 -7.06 -14.27 -2.19
N ARG A 171 -7.88 -15.23 -1.76
CA ARG A 171 -9.05 -15.70 -2.51
C ARG A 171 -10.11 -14.62 -2.62
N THR A 172 -10.23 -13.78 -1.60
CA THR A 172 -11.20 -12.70 -1.54
C THR A 172 -10.56 -11.32 -1.56
N LEU A 173 -11.36 -10.32 -1.90
CA LEU A 173 -11.12 -8.92 -1.62
C LEU A 173 -11.85 -8.57 -0.29
N PRO A 174 -11.16 -8.62 0.86
CA PRO A 174 -11.79 -8.50 2.18
C PRO A 174 -12.22 -7.08 2.57
#